data_AF-A0A078M1S0-F1
#
_entry.id   AF-A0A078M1S0-F1
#
_cell.length_a   1.000
_cell.length_b   1.000
_cell.length_c   1.000
_cell.angle_alpha   90.00
_cell.angle_beta   90.00
_cell.angle_gamma   90.00
#
_symmetry.space_group_name_H-M   'P 1'
#
loop_
_entity.id
_entity.type
_entity.pdbx_description
1 polymer ?
#
loop_
_entity_poly.entity_id
_entity_poly.type
_entity_poly.pdbx_seq_one_letter_code
_entity_poly.pdbx_strand_id
1 'polypeptide(L)'
;MRLCILMLTGALLILAGCSATDEVPVDEPETEEADQEEETDKSEAQESEEAADEKEESSSDEASNEENNQSNENADEPAEEETDEAAKETEAPVNVMADIERVDGYWINYSGEDDARSHMIRTNPIEYNGEQDYTVTTASYISYFYGDEFIKTNNYGHNGPHIIEKVPEADRIIVSFHPPEEDTVKLINEASDDASAGNELNTTPDELIGRGKPVEDNMKGTIMFGQEFLTGEDVFTGERIDDNGEFIEDESYYVTGALEYDDNEDYVITAPSYISYYKGRKFMETVEITSVPAYLPEVNGANYINISFHDDHILDLNIIELE
;
A
#
# COMPACT_ATOMS: atom_id res chain seq x y z
N MET A 1 -11.43 -25.59 -66.80
CA MET A 1 -12.01 -25.03 -68.05
C MET A 1 -13.51 -24.93 -67.89
N ARG A 2 -14.07 -23.71 -68.05
CA ARG A 2 -15.48 -23.35 -68.34
C ARG A 2 -16.51 -23.73 -67.26
N LEU A 3 -16.99 -22.82 -66.39
CA LEU A 3 -17.70 -21.54 -66.58
C LEU A 3 -19.10 -21.71 -67.21
N CYS A 4 -20.13 -21.72 -66.34
CA CYS A 4 -21.55 -21.43 -66.59
C CYS A 4 -22.10 -20.84 -65.27
N ILE A 5 -22.04 -19.51 -65.08
CA ILE A 5 -23.08 -18.50 -65.35
C ILE A 5 -24.34 -18.64 -64.48
N LEU A 6 -24.47 -17.65 -63.58
CA LEU A 6 -25.62 -17.20 -62.82
C LEU A 6 -26.91 -17.06 -63.65
N MET A 7 -28.06 -17.31 -63.00
CA MET A 7 -29.30 -16.55 -63.21
C MET A 7 -30.03 -16.37 -61.86
N LEU A 8 -30.30 -15.11 -61.57
CA LEU A 8 -31.02 -14.54 -60.44
C LEU A 8 -32.54 -14.82 -60.50
N THR A 9 -33.19 -14.68 -59.33
CA THR A 9 -34.55 -14.13 -59.05
C THR A 9 -35.54 -15.08 -58.37
N GLY A 10 -36.18 -14.56 -57.31
CA GLY A 10 -37.47 -15.06 -56.82
C GLY A 10 -37.59 -15.10 -55.30
N ALA A 11 -37.82 -13.94 -54.66
CA ALA A 11 -38.28 -13.86 -53.28
C ALA A 11 -39.71 -14.42 -53.15
N LEU A 12 -39.98 -15.22 -52.11
CA LEU A 12 -41.33 -15.44 -51.59
C LEU A 12 -41.27 -15.82 -50.11
N LEU A 13 -41.84 -14.93 -49.29
CA LEU A 13 -42.17 -15.06 -47.88
C LEU A 13 -42.99 -16.32 -47.58
N ILE A 14 -42.63 -17.06 -46.53
CA ILE A 14 -43.59 -17.70 -45.61
C ILE A 14 -43.03 -17.60 -44.18
N LEU A 15 -43.66 -16.74 -43.38
CA LEU A 15 -43.66 -16.73 -41.92
C LEU A 15 -44.71 -17.74 -41.42
N ALA A 16 -44.35 -18.63 -40.50
CA ALA A 16 -45.15 -19.09 -39.34
C ALA A 16 -44.58 -20.39 -38.71
N GLY A 17 -44.51 -20.42 -37.37
CA GLY A 17 -44.37 -21.63 -36.55
C GLY A 17 -43.36 -21.47 -35.41
N CYS A 18 -43.68 -20.71 -34.35
CA CYS A 18 -44.19 -21.21 -33.06
C CYS A 18 -43.18 -22.08 -32.27
N SER A 19 -42.51 -21.49 -31.28
CA SER A 19 -42.02 -22.19 -30.08
C SER A 19 -42.17 -21.28 -28.87
N ALA A 20 -42.77 -21.85 -27.83
CA ALA A 20 -43.26 -21.22 -26.61
C ALA A 20 -42.18 -20.50 -25.80
N THR A 21 -42.52 -19.31 -25.29
CA THR A 21 -41.86 -18.65 -24.17
C THR A 21 -42.76 -18.72 -22.95
N ASP A 22 -42.18 -19.21 -21.88
CA ASP A 22 -42.70 -19.36 -20.52
C ASP A 22 -42.85 -17.96 -19.91
N GLU A 23 -44.09 -17.55 -19.60
CA GLU A 23 -44.36 -16.30 -18.88
C GLU A 23 -44.68 -16.63 -17.42
N VAL A 24 -43.89 -16.02 -16.53
CA VAL A 24 -44.02 -16.02 -15.07
C VAL A 24 -45.31 -15.33 -14.65
N PRO A 25 -46.11 -15.85 -13.70
CA PRO A 25 -47.26 -15.11 -13.20
C PRO A 25 -46.82 -14.11 -12.13
N VAL A 26 -47.20 -12.85 -12.37
CA VAL A 26 -47.27 -11.76 -11.40
C VAL A 26 -48.53 -11.96 -10.56
N ASP A 27 -48.40 -11.93 -9.23
CA ASP A 27 -49.52 -11.68 -8.31
C ASP A 27 -49.07 -10.73 -7.19
N GLU A 28 -49.78 -9.61 -7.09
CA GLU A 28 -49.85 -8.66 -5.98
C GLU A 28 -51.31 -8.16 -5.93
N PRO A 29 -51.79 -7.51 -4.86
CA PRO A 29 -51.57 -7.68 -3.42
C PRO A 29 -52.93 -7.67 -2.65
N GLU A 30 -52.94 -7.81 -1.31
CA GLU A 30 -53.92 -7.25 -0.33
C GLU A 30 -53.62 -7.85 1.07
N THR A 31 -53.00 -7.11 2.01
CA THR A 31 -53.54 -6.18 3.04
C THR A 31 -53.95 -6.80 4.40
N GLU A 32 -53.32 -6.22 5.43
CA GLU A 32 -53.86 -5.80 6.76
C GLU A 32 -53.82 -6.71 8.00
N GLU A 33 -53.69 -5.98 9.13
CA GLU A 33 -53.74 -6.30 10.58
C GLU A 33 -52.38 -6.77 11.20
N ALA A 34 -51.58 -5.95 11.89
CA ALA A 34 -51.77 -5.09 13.09
C ALA A 34 -51.91 -5.86 14.42
N ASP A 35 -50.91 -5.68 15.31
CA ASP A 35 -50.96 -5.49 16.78
C ASP A 35 -49.60 -5.90 17.43
N GLN A 36 -48.89 -4.96 18.10
CA GLN A 36 -48.87 -4.67 19.56
C GLN A 36 -48.31 -5.85 20.38
N GLU A 37 -47.44 -5.76 21.38
CA GLU A 37 -46.77 -4.79 22.25
C GLU A 37 -45.52 -5.57 22.79
N GLU A 38 -44.44 -5.00 23.35
CA GLU A 38 -44.36 -4.59 24.76
C GLU A 38 -42.97 -3.98 25.04
N GLU A 39 -42.98 -2.94 25.89
CA GLU A 39 -41.82 -2.22 26.44
C GLU A 39 -41.14 -2.94 27.63
N THR A 40 -40.05 -2.31 28.10
CA THR A 40 -39.41 -2.34 29.44
C THR A 40 -38.28 -3.37 29.62
N ASP A 41 -37.14 -3.08 30.26
CA ASP A 41 -36.90 -2.17 31.39
C ASP A 41 -35.41 -1.77 31.50
N LYS A 42 -35.17 -0.68 32.23
CA LYS A 42 -33.88 -0.09 32.64
C LYS A 42 -33.08 -0.98 33.61
N SER A 43 -31.76 -0.81 33.62
CA SER A 43 -31.03 -0.71 34.90
C SER A 43 -29.81 0.23 34.80
N GLU A 44 -29.85 1.30 35.58
CA GLU A 44 -28.69 2.08 36.04
C GLU A 44 -28.06 1.45 37.31
N ALA A 45 -26.87 1.95 37.65
CA ALA A 45 -26.08 1.78 38.88
C ALA A 45 -25.09 0.60 38.87
N GLN A 46 -23.84 0.71 39.34
CA GLN A 46 -23.34 1.57 40.41
C GLN A 46 -21.79 1.64 40.43
N GLU A 47 -21.27 2.74 40.98
CA GLU A 47 -19.89 2.98 41.42
C GLU A 47 -19.27 1.89 42.30
N SER A 48 -17.92 1.80 42.27
CA SER A 48 -17.13 1.58 43.48
C SER A 48 -15.81 2.35 43.42
N GLU A 49 -15.66 3.33 44.31
CA GLU A 49 -14.40 3.93 44.76
C GLU A 49 -13.69 3.03 45.82
N GLU A 50 -12.51 3.51 46.24
CA GLU A 50 -11.60 3.10 47.35
C GLU A 50 -10.40 2.23 46.95
N ALA A 51 -9.16 2.50 47.39
CA ALA A 51 -8.56 3.66 48.07
C ALA A 51 -7.01 3.53 48.08
N ALA A 52 -6.37 4.67 48.40
CA ALA A 52 -5.05 4.92 48.99
C ALA A 52 -4.38 3.72 49.73
N ASP A 53 -3.05 3.64 49.93
CA ASP A 53 -2.21 4.69 50.53
C ASP A 53 -0.71 4.29 50.67
N GLU A 54 0.13 5.31 50.88
CA GLU A 54 1.46 5.39 51.58
C GLU A 54 2.70 4.63 51.01
N LYS A 55 3.83 5.27 50.62
CA LYS A 55 4.85 6.16 51.27
C LYS A 55 6.10 5.43 51.82
N GLU A 56 7.18 6.23 51.86
CA GLU A 56 8.55 6.05 52.43
C GLU A 56 9.63 5.56 51.45
N GLU A 57 10.54 6.40 50.95
CA GLU A 57 11.67 7.15 51.55
C GLU A 57 12.82 6.32 52.16
N SER A 58 14.04 6.84 51.93
CA SER A 58 15.33 6.64 52.63
C SER A 58 16.39 5.96 51.76
N SER A 59 17.34 6.73 51.19
CA SER A 59 18.69 7.06 51.71
C SER A 59 19.70 5.91 51.48
N SER A 60 21.00 6.08 51.26
CA SER A 60 21.94 7.21 51.30
C SER A 60 23.32 6.68 50.82
N ASP A 61 24.28 7.62 50.70
CA ASP A 61 25.74 7.47 50.82
C ASP A 61 26.52 7.07 49.54
N GLU A 62 27.24 7.97 48.87
CA GLU A 62 28.48 8.72 49.20
C GLU A 62 29.80 7.93 49.12
N ALA A 63 30.73 8.54 48.35
CA ALA A 63 32.18 8.64 48.59
C ALA A 63 33.04 7.38 48.31
N SER A 64 34.25 7.43 47.75
CA SER A 64 35.21 8.52 47.48
C SER A 64 36.47 7.97 46.80
N ASN A 65 37.22 8.88 46.17
CA ASN A 65 38.69 8.98 46.05
C ASN A 65 39.46 8.04 45.09
N GLU A 66 40.09 8.62 44.05
CA GLU A 66 41.49 9.15 43.99
C GLU A 66 42.52 7.99 43.96
N GLU A 67 43.61 7.96 43.19
CA GLU A 67 44.33 8.89 42.33
C GLU A 67 45.43 8.03 41.64
N ASN A 68 46.19 8.66 40.73
CA ASN A 68 47.65 8.52 40.58
C ASN A 68 48.19 8.00 39.22
N ASN A 69 48.27 8.95 38.27
CA ASN A 69 49.48 9.56 37.72
C ASN A 69 50.59 8.73 37.00
N GLN A 70 50.97 9.31 35.85
CA GLN A 70 52.32 9.57 35.33
C GLN A 70 52.92 8.70 34.19
N SER A 71 52.80 9.26 32.97
CA SER A 71 53.86 9.57 31.97
C SER A 71 54.76 8.46 31.41
N ASN A 72 54.89 8.35 30.07
CA ASN A 72 55.92 9.09 29.32
C ASN A 72 55.84 8.91 27.78
N GLU A 73 56.41 9.90 27.10
CA GLU A 73 56.56 10.27 25.69
C GLU A 73 56.99 9.19 24.66
N ASN A 74 56.49 9.28 23.42
CA ASN A 74 57.35 9.62 22.26
C ASN A 74 56.57 9.98 20.98
N ALA A 75 57.18 10.87 20.22
CA ALA A 75 56.72 11.51 18.99
C ALA A 75 56.71 10.60 17.75
N ASP A 76 55.73 10.81 16.87
CA ASP A 76 55.91 10.76 15.41
C ASP A 76 54.70 11.44 14.73
N GLU A 77 54.96 12.55 14.04
CA GLU A 77 54.16 12.97 12.87
C GLU A 77 54.89 12.38 11.65
N PRO A 78 54.19 11.84 10.64
CA PRO A 78 53.63 12.79 9.65
C PRO A 78 52.37 12.31 8.89
N ALA A 79 51.88 13.28 8.11
CA ALA A 79 51.13 13.15 6.86
C ALA A 79 49.61 13.05 6.98
N GLU A 80 49.02 14.23 6.84
CA GLU A 80 47.68 14.49 6.36
C GLU A 80 47.40 13.67 5.10
N GLU A 81 46.51 12.69 5.22
CA GLU A 81 45.67 12.28 4.09
C GLU A 81 44.39 13.11 4.19
N GLU A 82 44.33 14.19 3.41
CA GLU A 82 43.07 14.81 3.06
C GLU A 82 42.29 13.79 2.21
N THR A 83 41.46 13.00 2.88
CA THR A 83 40.30 12.40 2.23
C THR A 83 39.35 13.53 1.91
N ASP A 84 39.36 13.97 0.65
CA ASP A 84 38.25 14.66 0.00
C ASP A 84 37.00 13.77 0.10
N GLU A 85 36.35 13.76 1.27
CA GLU A 85 34.94 13.44 1.35
C GLU A 85 34.23 14.58 0.64
N ALA A 86 33.80 14.30 -0.59
CA ALA A 86 32.85 15.11 -1.30
C ALA A 86 31.67 15.37 -0.35
N ALA A 87 31.65 16.56 0.24
CA ALA A 87 30.52 17.05 1.00
C ALA A 87 29.30 16.91 0.09
N LYS A 88 28.44 15.94 0.39
CA LYS A 88 27.04 15.98 -0.06
C LYS A 88 26.57 17.38 0.28
N GLU A 89 26.14 18.15 -0.71
CA GLU A 89 25.35 19.34 -0.43
C GLU A 89 24.13 18.85 0.34
N THR A 90 24.16 18.99 1.66
CA THR A 90 23.02 18.70 2.50
C THR A 90 22.00 19.77 2.17
N GLU A 91 20.98 19.41 1.38
CA GLU A 91 19.85 20.27 1.14
C GLU A 91 19.25 20.69 2.49
N ALA A 92 18.83 21.95 2.60
CA ALA A 92 18.25 22.44 3.84
C ALA A 92 16.97 21.65 4.19
N PRO A 93 16.63 21.49 5.48
CA PRO A 93 15.46 20.72 5.89
C PRO A 93 14.16 21.34 5.35
N VAL A 94 13.30 20.49 4.78
CA VAL A 94 12.04 20.88 4.15
C VAL A 94 10.87 20.15 4.79
N ASN A 95 9.73 20.84 4.90
CA ASN A 95 8.46 20.22 5.23
C ASN A 95 7.89 19.50 3.99
N VAL A 96 8.04 18.17 3.92
CA VAL A 96 7.64 17.38 2.75
C VAL A 96 6.13 17.21 2.62
N MET A 97 5.35 17.54 3.66
CA MET A 97 3.88 17.49 3.60
C MET A 97 3.23 18.85 3.30
N ALA A 98 4.01 19.90 2.99
CA ALA A 98 3.48 21.26 2.85
C ALA A 98 2.46 21.42 1.70
N ASP A 99 2.75 20.79 0.57
CA ASP A 99 1.97 20.89 -0.67
C ASP A 99 1.11 19.63 -0.93
N ILE A 100 1.02 18.73 0.05
CA ILE A 100 0.25 17.50 -0.06
C ILE A 100 -1.22 17.80 0.27
N GLU A 101 -2.12 17.36 -0.60
CA GLU A 101 -3.56 17.47 -0.40
C GLU A 101 -4.00 16.76 0.89
N ARG A 102 -5.01 17.32 1.55
CA ARG A 102 -5.56 16.83 2.80
C ARG A 102 -7.00 16.37 2.61
N VAL A 103 -7.37 15.34 3.37
CA VAL A 103 -8.70 14.75 3.38
C VAL A 103 -9.26 14.86 4.79
N ASP A 104 -10.31 15.67 4.93
CA ASP A 104 -11.01 15.90 6.20
C ASP A 104 -11.93 14.74 6.57
N GLY A 105 -12.01 14.44 7.86
CA GLY A 105 -12.96 13.49 8.43
C GLY A 105 -12.52 12.04 8.30
N TYR A 106 -11.23 11.80 8.07
CA TYR A 106 -10.66 10.48 7.84
C TYR A 106 -9.28 10.34 8.50
N TRP A 107 -8.92 9.10 8.83
CA TRP A 107 -7.58 8.70 9.20
C TRP A 107 -7.31 7.30 8.69
N ILE A 108 -6.03 6.94 8.57
CA ILE A 108 -5.66 5.55 8.31
C ILE A 108 -5.70 4.79 9.63
N ASN A 109 -6.59 3.80 9.71
CA ASN A 109 -6.74 2.98 10.91
C ASN A 109 -5.59 1.95 11.03
N TYR A 110 -5.66 1.14 12.09
CA TYR A 110 -4.63 0.13 12.38
C TYR A 110 -4.63 -1.08 11.42
N SER A 111 -5.55 -1.12 10.47
CA SER A 111 -5.61 -2.11 9.39
C SER A 111 -5.16 -1.52 8.04
N GLY A 112 -4.73 -0.25 8.00
CA GLY A 112 -4.37 0.43 6.76
C GLY A 112 -5.54 0.99 5.95
N GLU A 113 -6.76 0.88 6.47
CA GLU A 113 -7.96 1.34 5.77
C GLU A 113 -8.29 2.80 6.10
N ASP A 114 -8.96 3.45 5.16
CA ASP A 114 -9.48 4.79 5.34
C ASP A 114 -10.74 4.78 6.22
N ASP A 115 -10.57 5.09 7.49
CA ASP A 115 -11.64 5.03 8.49
C ASP A 115 -12.27 6.41 8.71
N ALA A 116 -13.59 6.47 8.56
CA ALA A 116 -14.35 7.71 8.69
C ALA A 116 -14.37 8.17 10.16
N ARG A 117 -13.67 9.28 10.42
CA ARG A 117 -13.53 9.86 11.75
C ARG A 117 -13.51 11.39 11.65
N SER A 118 -14.67 12.00 11.85
CA SER A 118 -14.94 13.44 11.68
C SER A 118 -13.99 14.43 12.37
N HIS A 119 -13.18 13.97 13.32
CA HIS A 119 -12.21 14.77 14.07
C HIS A 119 -10.76 14.43 13.71
N MET A 120 -10.55 13.83 12.54
CA MET A 120 -9.25 13.52 11.96
C MET A 120 -9.12 14.17 10.60
N ILE A 121 -7.88 14.45 10.22
CA ILE A 121 -7.45 14.86 8.89
C ILE A 121 -6.31 13.92 8.52
N ARG A 122 -6.27 13.44 7.28
CA ARG A 122 -5.11 12.74 6.74
C ARG A 122 -4.58 13.42 5.49
N THR A 123 -3.32 13.20 5.17
CA THR A 123 -2.76 13.58 3.87
C THR A 123 -3.14 12.57 2.80
N ASN A 124 -2.97 12.95 1.54
CA ASN A 124 -2.68 11.99 0.48
C ASN A 124 -1.29 11.35 0.70
N PRO A 125 -0.97 10.23 0.00
CA PRO A 125 0.33 9.58 0.12
C PRO A 125 1.49 10.54 -0.13
N ILE A 126 2.51 10.45 0.73
CA ILE A 126 3.75 11.22 0.66
C ILE A 126 4.86 10.24 0.30
N GLU A 127 5.69 10.58 -0.69
CA GLU A 127 6.89 9.82 -1.01
C GLU A 127 7.82 9.74 0.21
N TYR A 128 8.35 8.55 0.47
CA TYR A 128 9.13 8.26 1.66
C TYR A 128 10.40 7.48 1.31
N ASN A 129 11.50 7.85 1.96
CA ASN A 129 12.77 7.15 1.89
C ASN A 129 13.09 6.52 3.25
N GLY A 130 12.97 5.20 3.37
CA GLY A 130 13.21 4.48 4.63
C GLY A 130 14.64 4.52 5.18
N GLU A 131 15.62 5.01 4.41
CA GLU A 131 16.99 5.22 4.89
C GLU A 131 17.17 6.60 5.57
N GLN A 132 16.29 7.54 5.26
CA GLN A 132 16.35 8.93 5.72
C GLN A 132 15.63 9.12 7.05
N ASP A 133 16.13 10.04 7.87
CA ASP A 133 15.46 10.46 9.09
C ASP A 133 14.39 11.51 8.79
N TYR A 134 13.25 11.40 9.47
CA TYR A 134 12.18 12.39 9.41
C TYR A 134 11.72 12.75 10.82
N THR A 135 11.34 14.00 11.00
CA THR A 135 10.76 14.52 12.23
C THR A 135 9.34 14.96 12.01
N VAL A 136 8.41 14.44 12.81
CA VAL A 136 7.06 15.01 12.91
C VAL A 136 6.98 15.98 14.09
N THR A 137 6.45 17.18 13.85
CA THR A 137 6.52 18.28 14.83
C THR A 137 5.44 18.23 15.91
N THR A 138 4.35 17.51 15.67
CA THR A 138 3.19 17.43 16.57
C THR A 138 2.60 16.03 16.60
N ALA A 139 1.64 15.83 17.49
CA ALA A 139 0.98 14.55 17.65
C ALA A 139 0.30 14.09 16.35
N SER A 140 0.61 12.88 15.93
CA SER A 140 0.18 12.34 14.64
C SER A 140 0.29 10.82 14.60
N TYR A 141 -0.49 10.23 13.71
CA TYR A 141 -0.34 8.86 13.28
C TYR A 141 0.41 8.84 11.94
N ILE A 142 1.46 8.03 11.85
CA ILE A 142 2.18 7.79 10.60
C ILE A 142 1.89 6.37 10.17
N SER A 143 1.27 6.24 9.01
CA SER A 143 0.99 4.94 8.38
C SER A 143 1.95 4.73 7.24
N TYR A 144 2.64 3.60 7.25
CA TYR A 144 3.68 3.23 6.29
C TYR A 144 3.12 2.25 5.26
N PHE A 145 3.46 2.48 4.00
CA PHE A 145 2.99 1.71 2.86
C PHE A 145 4.15 1.37 1.91
N TYR A 146 3.99 0.28 1.19
CA TYR A 146 4.76 -0.03 -0.01
C TYR A 146 3.82 -0.12 -1.21
N GLY A 147 3.88 0.85 -2.13
CA GLY A 147 2.84 1.02 -3.14
C GLY A 147 1.49 1.32 -2.49
N ASP A 148 0.57 0.37 -2.58
CA ASP A 148 -0.74 0.39 -1.91
C ASP A 148 -0.83 -0.62 -0.76
N GLU A 149 0.21 -1.43 -0.54
CA GLU A 149 0.28 -2.40 0.54
C GLU A 149 0.54 -1.72 1.88
N PHE A 150 -0.39 -1.86 2.82
CA PHE A 150 -0.22 -1.38 4.18
C PHE A 150 0.87 -2.17 4.90
N ILE A 151 1.68 -1.48 5.71
CA ILE A 151 2.72 -2.11 6.53
C ILE A 151 2.34 -2.00 8.01
N LYS A 152 2.21 -0.76 8.50
CA LYS A 152 1.84 -0.47 9.89
C LYS A 152 1.49 0.99 10.08
N THR A 153 0.80 1.28 11.18
CA THR A 153 0.56 2.61 11.73
C THR A 153 1.17 2.75 13.12
N ASN A 154 1.98 3.81 13.29
CA ASN A 154 2.55 4.23 14.55
C ASN A 154 1.91 5.53 15.03
N ASN A 155 1.70 5.65 16.34
CA ASN A 155 1.26 6.88 16.99
C ASN A 155 2.45 7.61 17.62
N TYR A 156 2.62 8.89 17.27
CA TYR A 156 3.56 9.82 17.87
C TYR A 156 2.76 10.82 18.71
N GLY A 157 2.95 10.76 20.02
CA GLY A 157 2.13 11.49 20.99
C GLY A 157 2.39 13.00 21.06
N HIS A 158 1.83 13.64 22.09
CA HIS A 158 1.91 15.10 22.28
C HIS A 158 3.21 15.61 22.93
N ASN A 159 4.20 14.74 23.17
CA ASN A 159 5.35 15.06 24.02
C ASN A 159 6.53 15.71 23.26
N GLY A 160 6.23 16.52 22.25
CA GLY A 160 7.19 17.25 21.45
C GLY A 160 7.40 16.65 20.06
N PRO A 161 8.38 17.17 19.30
CA PRO A 161 8.72 16.60 18.02
C PRO A 161 9.30 15.20 18.18
N HIS A 162 8.99 14.33 17.23
CA HIS A 162 9.42 12.94 17.24
C HIS A 162 10.15 12.60 15.95
N ILE A 163 11.31 11.97 16.08
CA ILE A 163 11.94 11.29 14.95
C ILE A 163 11.11 10.04 14.71
N ILE A 164 10.56 9.91 13.50
CA ILE A 164 9.71 8.77 13.17
C ILE A 164 10.57 7.51 12.96
N GLU A 165 10.00 6.34 13.25
CA GLU A 165 10.64 5.06 13.01
C GLU A 165 11.05 4.93 11.53
N LYS A 166 12.26 4.39 11.29
CA LYS A 166 12.70 3.99 9.95
C LYS A 166 12.06 2.66 9.57
N VAL A 167 11.37 2.65 8.44
CA VAL A 167 10.73 1.45 7.88
C VAL A 167 11.30 1.25 6.46
N PRO A 168 12.46 0.58 6.31
CA PRO A 168 13.15 0.44 5.02
C PRO A 168 12.32 -0.17 3.90
N GLU A 169 11.35 -1.00 4.27
CA GLU A 169 10.43 -1.68 3.38
C GLU A 169 9.25 -0.81 2.89
N ALA A 170 9.12 0.43 3.38
CA ALA A 170 8.10 1.38 2.93
C ALA A 170 8.65 2.36 1.87
N ASP A 171 7.82 2.74 0.91
CA ASP A 171 8.12 3.79 -0.09
C ASP A 171 7.19 5.01 0.04
N ARG A 172 6.16 4.89 0.90
CA ARG A 172 5.13 5.91 1.10
C ARG A 172 4.70 5.98 2.55
N ILE A 173 4.28 7.17 2.96
CA ILE A 173 3.61 7.38 4.24
C ILE A 173 2.37 8.24 4.10
N ILE A 174 1.42 8.04 5.02
CA ILE A 174 0.25 8.90 5.20
C ILE A 174 0.27 9.43 6.64
N VAL A 175 0.15 10.74 6.78
CA VAL A 175 0.12 11.41 8.09
C VAL A 175 -1.34 11.70 8.44
N SER A 176 -1.84 11.12 9.54
CA SER A 176 -3.15 11.44 10.09
C SER A 176 -3.01 12.21 11.40
N PHE A 177 -3.74 13.30 11.58
CA PHE A 177 -3.64 14.18 12.73
C PHE A 177 -4.99 14.81 13.07
N HIS A 178 -5.09 15.44 14.24
CA HIS A 178 -6.30 16.14 14.64
C HIS A 178 -6.35 17.56 14.05
N PRO A 179 -7.52 18.09 13.67
CA PRO A 179 -7.67 19.44 13.12
C PRO A 179 -6.96 20.58 13.89
N PRO A 180 -6.90 20.58 15.24
CA PRO A 180 -6.15 21.60 15.97
C PRO A 180 -4.65 21.65 15.67
N GLU A 181 -4.07 20.58 15.13
CA GLU A 181 -2.66 20.48 14.77
C GLU A 181 -2.39 20.93 13.33
N GLU A 182 -3.41 21.27 12.53
CA GLU A 182 -3.26 21.50 11.09
C GLU A 182 -2.24 22.59 10.72
N ASP A 183 -2.18 23.65 11.51
CA ASP A 183 -1.27 24.78 11.29
C ASP A 183 0.17 24.50 11.79
N THR A 184 0.34 23.48 12.63
CA THR A 184 1.58 23.19 13.37
C THR A 184 2.24 21.89 12.95
N VAL A 185 1.47 20.94 12.42
CA VAL A 185 1.95 19.64 11.93
C VAL A 185 2.83 19.84 10.70
N LYS A 186 4.02 19.30 10.78
CA LYS A 186 5.01 19.27 9.71
C LYS A 186 5.71 17.93 9.76
N LEU A 187 6.10 17.46 8.59
CA LEU A 187 6.99 16.33 8.42
C LEU A 187 8.27 16.87 7.80
N ILE A 188 9.29 17.02 8.62
CA ILE A 188 10.60 17.53 8.21
C ILE A 188 11.46 16.36 7.78
N ASN A 189 12.11 16.45 6.63
CA ASN A 189 12.96 15.41 6.07
C ASN A 189 14.38 15.38 6.69
N GLU A 190 14.47 15.61 7.99
CA GLU A 190 15.69 15.50 8.78
C GLU A 190 15.34 15.14 10.24
N ALA A 191 16.27 14.54 10.96
CA ALA A 191 16.25 14.48 12.41
C ALA A 191 16.45 15.90 13.00
N SER A 192 15.47 16.41 13.73
CA SER A 192 15.60 17.68 14.45
C SER A 192 16.32 17.48 15.79
N ASP A 193 17.20 18.41 16.17
CA ASP A 193 18.01 18.33 17.40
C ASP A 193 17.16 18.25 18.69
N ASP A 194 15.93 18.78 18.66
CA ASP A 194 14.99 18.78 19.78
C ASP A 194 13.98 17.62 19.74
N ALA A 195 14.07 16.75 18.72
CA ALA A 195 13.19 15.61 18.54
C ALA A 195 13.68 14.37 19.29
N SER A 196 12.72 13.58 19.75
CA SER A 196 12.97 12.32 20.44
C SER A 196 12.64 11.11 19.55
N ALA A 197 13.48 10.08 19.59
CA ALA A 197 13.28 8.82 18.87
C ALA A 197 12.84 7.69 19.83
N GLY A 198 12.20 6.64 19.31
CA GLY A 198 11.83 5.45 20.10
C GLY A 198 10.60 5.64 20.99
N ASN A 199 9.82 6.70 20.75
CA ASN A 199 8.60 7.05 21.49
C ASN A 199 7.33 6.70 20.71
N GLU A 200 7.47 6.09 19.54
CA GLU A 200 6.38 5.54 18.77
C GLU A 200 5.64 4.46 19.57
N LEU A 201 4.32 4.54 19.55
CA LEU A 201 3.48 3.44 19.98
C LEU A 201 3.05 2.71 18.71
N ASN A 202 3.54 1.48 18.50
CA ASN A 202 2.99 0.61 17.48
C ASN A 202 1.56 0.27 17.88
N THR A 203 0.63 0.75 17.07
CA THR A 203 -0.81 0.57 17.29
C THR A 203 -1.42 -0.49 16.39
N THR A 204 -0.62 -1.06 15.49
CA THR A 204 -1.01 -2.12 14.56
C THR A 204 -0.94 -3.46 15.29
N PRO A 205 -2.05 -4.21 15.40
CA PRO A 205 -2.01 -5.59 15.86
C PRO A 205 -1.03 -6.43 15.03
N ASP A 206 -0.31 -7.37 15.67
CA ASP A 206 0.69 -8.22 14.99
C ASP A 206 0.13 -8.96 13.76
N GLU A 207 -1.16 -9.30 13.78
CA GLU A 207 -1.86 -9.99 12.68
C GLU A 207 -2.17 -9.09 11.47
N LEU A 208 -2.07 -7.77 11.63
CA LEU A 208 -2.34 -6.76 10.60
C LEU A 208 -1.05 -6.07 10.12
N ILE A 209 0.11 -6.46 10.64
CA ILE A 209 1.39 -5.98 10.12
C ILE A 209 1.57 -6.58 8.73
N GLY A 210 1.60 -5.72 7.72
CA GLY A 210 1.80 -6.14 6.35
C GLY A 210 3.25 -6.48 6.03
N ARG A 211 3.45 -7.00 4.82
CA ARG A 211 4.73 -7.63 4.40
C ARG A 211 5.79 -6.64 3.92
N GLY A 212 5.41 -5.38 3.66
CA GLY A 212 6.29 -4.36 3.08
C GLY A 212 6.81 -4.76 1.69
N LYS A 213 7.88 -4.11 1.24
CA LYS A 213 8.52 -4.44 -0.03
C LYS A 213 8.93 -5.92 -0.11
N PRO A 214 8.46 -6.69 -1.13
CA PRO A 214 8.97 -8.02 -1.43
C PRO A 214 10.50 -8.06 -1.56
N VAL A 215 11.13 -9.08 -0.96
CA VAL A 215 12.58 -9.29 -1.05
C VAL A 215 12.85 -10.49 -1.93
N GLU A 216 13.25 -10.25 -3.18
CA GLU A 216 13.48 -11.29 -4.21
C GLU A 216 14.34 -12.46 -3.73
N ASP A 217 15.45 -12.17 -3.05
CA ASP A 217 16.38 -13.21 -2.56
C ASP A 217 15.74 -14.20 -1.56
N ASN A 218 14.63 -13.81 -0.93
CA ASN A 218 13.94 -14.62 0.08
C ASN A 218 12.61 -15.18 -0.43
N MET A 219 12.20 -14.87 -1.67
CA MET A 219 10.93 -15.35 -2.22
C MET A 219 11.04 -16.84 -2.55
N LYS A 220 10.06 -17.60 -2.06
CA LYS A 220 9.80 -18.98 -2.48
C LYS A 220 8.49 -18.98 -3.23
N GLY A 221 8.51 -19.56 -4.42
CA GLY A 221 7.37 -19.50 -5.31
C GLY A 221 7.63 -20.17 -6.65
N THR A 222 6.58 -20.23 -7.46
CA THR A 222 6.63 -20.73 -8.84
C THR A 222 6.65 -19.55 -9.81
N ILE A 223 7.64 -19.52 -10.71
CA ILE A 223 7.67 -18.53 -11.80
C ILE A 223 6.56 -18.87 -12.80
N MET A 224 5.54 -18.02 -12.86
CA MET A 224 4.40 -18.12 -13.77
C MET A 224 4.71 -17.49 -15.13
N PHE A 225 5.54 -16.46 -15.13
CA PHE A 225 6.06 -15.80 -16.31
C PHE A 225 7.44 -15.22 -16.00
N GLY A 226 8.33 -15.22 -16.97
CA GLY A 226 9.75 -14.87 -16.81
C GLY A 226 10.47 -14.90 -18.14
N GLN A 227 11.80 -14.68 -18.12
CA GLN A 227 12.63 -14.63 -19.33
C GLN A 227 12.48 -15.87 -20.22
N GLU A 228 12.25 -17.04 -19.63
CA GLU A 228 12.11 -18.32 -20.31
C GLU A 228 10.81 -18.44 -21.13
N PHE A 229 9.84 -17.57 -20.90
CA PHE A 229 8.54 -17.54 -21.60
C PHE A 229 8.47 -16.49 -22.72
N LEU A 230 9.58 -15.83 -23.05
CA LEU A 230 9.60 -14.76 -24.05
C LEU A 230 9.71 -15.24 -25.51
N THR A 231 9.60 -16.54 -25.78
CA THR A 231 9.75 -17.07 -27.14
C THR A 231 8.42 -17.41 -27.80
N GLY A 232 8.08 -16.71 -28.88
CA GLY A 232 7.11 -17.18 -29.87
C GLY A 232 5.67 -16.68 -29.66
N GLU A 233 4.84 -17.49 -29.00
CA GLU A 233 3.37 -17.31 -28.94
C GLU A 233 2.87 -16.68 -27.63
N ASP A 234 3.76 -16.52 -26.65
CA ASP A 234 3.42 -16.14 -25.27
C ASP A 234 3.42 -14.64 -25.02
N VAL A 235 3.85 -13.84 -26.01
CA VAL A 235 3.89 -12.37 -25.94
C VAL A 235 3.52 -11.73 -27.28
N PHE A 236 2.63 -10.75 -27.23
CA PHE A 236 2.27 -9.85 -28.34
C PHE A 236 3.12 -8.59 -28.25
N THR A 237 3.67 -8.12 -29.37
CA THR A 237 4.60 -6.98 -29.39
C THR A 237 3.94 -5.76 -30.02
N GLY A 238 4.28 -4.57 -29.52
CA GLY A 238 3.83 -3.30 -30.10
C GLY A 238 2.42 -2.90 -29.69
N GLU A 239 1.91 -3.47 -28.60
CA GLU A 239 0.60 -3.17 -28.04
C GLU A 239 0.70 -3.12 -26.51
N ARG A 240 -0.27 -2.45 -25.88
CA ARG A 240 -0.57 -2.58 -24.45
C ARG A 240 -2.08 -2.59 -24.24
N ILE A 241 -2.52 -3.04 -23.07
CA ILE A 241 -3.94 -2.97 -22.68
C ILE A 241 -4.15 -1.69 -21.87
N ASP A 242 -5.18 -0.92 -22.21
CA ASP A 242 -5.54 0.31 -21.50
C ASP A 242 -6.47 0.05 -20.28
N ASP A 243 -6.87 1.11 -19.61
CA ASP A 243 -7.75 1.05 -18.43
C ASP A 243 -9.17 0.55 -18.75
N ASN A 244 -9.55 0.48 -20.03
CA ASN A 244 -10.83 -0.01 -20.51
C ASN A 244 -10.76 -1.47 -21.00
N GLY A 245 -9.57 -2.09 -20.96
CA GLY A 245 -9.34 -3.43 -21.46
C GLY A 245 -9.20 -3.50 -22.99
N GLU A 246 -8.97 -2.37 -23.65
CA GLU A 246 -8.74 -2.29 -25.09
C GLU A 246 -7.25 -2.41 -25.40
N PHE A 247 -6.92 -3.20 -26.42
CA PHE A 247 -5.56 -3.25 -26.97
C PHE A 247 -5.32 -1.96 -27.77
N ILE A 248 -4.26 -1.26 -27.41
CA ILE A 248 -3.81 -0.03 -28.08
C ILE A 248 -2.39 -0.21 -28.59
N GLU A 249 -2.11 0.34 -29.79
CA GLU A 249 -0.79 0.29 -30.40
C GLU A 249 0.21 1.09 -29.56
N ASP A 250 1.29 0.44 -29.13
CA ASP A 250 2.39 1.02 -28.38
C ASP A 250 3.68 0.23 -28.67
N GLU A 251 4.49 0.73 -29.62
CA GLU A 251 5.63 0.00 -30.21
C GLU A 251 6.68 -0.44 -29.17
N SER A 252 6.74 0.23 -28.02
CA SER A 252 7.68 -0.05 -26.94
C SER A 252 7.14 -1.04 -25.89
N TYR A 253 5.93 -1.58 -26.07
CA TYR A 253 5.32 -2.49 -25.11
C TYR A 253 5.13 -3.90 -25.64
N TYR A 254 5.08 -4.83 -24.69
CA TYR A 254 4.75 -6.23 -24.87
C TYR A 254 3.54 -6.56 -24.01
N VAL A 255 2.66 -7.45 -24.50
CA VAL A 255 1.53 -8.00 -23.74
C VAL A 255 1.67 -9.51 -23.65
N THR A 256 1.64 -10.08 -22.45
CA THR A 256 1.66 -11.54 -22.28
C THR A 256 0.40 -12.18 -22.86
N GLY A 257 0.46 -13.48 -23.16
CA GLY A 257 -0.74 -14.33 -23.21
C GLY A 257 -1.49 -14.30 -21.87
N ALA A 258 -2.74 -14.78 -21.87
CA ALA A 258 -3.53 -14.87 -20.64
C ALA A 258 -2.89 -15.90 -19.70
N LEU A 259 -2.42 -15.45 -18.55
CA LEU A 259 -1.86 -16.27 -17.48
C LEU A 259 -2.98 -16.67 -16.51
N GLU A 260 -2.96 -17.91 -16.04
CA GLU A 260 -3.88 -18.34 -14.97
C GLU A 260 -3.56 -17.55 -13.69
N TYR A 261 -4.62 -17.19 -12.96
CA TYR A 261 -4.55 -16.40 -11.73
C TYR A 261 -5.56 -16.97 -10.73
N ASP A 262 -5.16 -17.12 -9.47
CA ASP A 262 -6.03 -17.46 -8.34
C ASP A 262 -6.12 -16.25 -7.42
N ASP A 263 -7.33 -15.76 -7.16
CA ASP A 263 -7.54 -14.59 -6.30
C ASP A 263 -7.29 -14.86 -4.81
N ASN A 264 -6.97 -16.10 -4.43
CA ASN A 264 -6.64 -16.50 -3.06
C ASN A 264 -5.13 -16.70 -2.84
N GLU A 265 -4.33 -16.57 -3.89
CA GLU A 265 -2.88 -16.74 -3.84
C GLU A 265 -2.17 -15.38 -3.98
N ASP A 266 -0.97 -15.30 -3.42
CA ASP A 266 -0.14 -14.10 -3.50
C ASP A 266 0.82 -14.18 -4.67
N TYR A 267 0.92 -13.10 -5.43
CA TYR A 267 1.85 -13.02 -6.55
C TYR A 267 2.74 -11.79 -6.42
N VAL A 268 3.98 -11.91 -6.88
CA VAL A 268 4.92 -10.80 -6.96
C VAL A 268 5.36 -10.56 -8.40
N ILE A 269 5.37 -9.29 -8.79
CA ILE A 269 5.92 -8.79 -10.05
C ILE A 269 7.23 -8.04 -9.81
N THR A 270 8.24 -8.27 -10.63
CA THR A 270 9.59 -7.71 -10.44
C THR A 270 9.93 -6.51 -11.34
N ALA A 271 9.05 -6.13 -12.26
CA ALA A 271 9.25 -4.99 -13.16
C ALA A 271 7.98 -4.16 -13.35
N PRO A 272 8.09 -2.82 -13.58
CA PRO A 272 6.91 -1.97 -13.77
C PRO A 272 6.05 -2.45 -14.93
N SER A 273 4.73 -2.49 -14.75
CA SER A 273 3.79 -3.08 -15.72
C SER A 273 2.35 -2.65 -15.47
N TYR A 274 1.51 -2.82 -16.48
CA TYR A 274 0.04 -2.81 -16.35
C TYR A 274 -0.48 -4.24 -16.24
N ILE A 275 -1.34 -4.50 -15.26
CA ILE A 275 -1.94 -5.81 -15.00
C ILE A 275 -3.42 -5.74 -15.31
N SER A 276 -3.85 -6.42 -16.36
CA SER A 276 -5.26 -6.48 -16.75
C SER A 276 -5.89 -7.78 -16.25
N TYR A 277 -6.93 -7.68 -15.44
CA TYR A 277 -7.62 -8.79 -14.79
C TYR A 277 -8.89 -9.19 -15.55
N TYR A 278 -9.15 -10.50 -15.60
CA TYR A 278 -10.27 -11.07 -16.34
C TYR A 278 -10.99 -12.17 -15.56
N LYS A 279 -12.31 -12.24 -15.75
CA LYS A 279 -13.13 -13.40 -15.42
C LYS A 279 -13.49 -14.17 -16.68
N GLY A 280 -12.73 -15.22 -16.98
CA GLY A 280 -12.76 -15.93 -18.24
C GLY A 280 -12.33 -15.00 -19.38
N ARG A 281 -13.28 -14.49 -20.16
CA ARG A 281 -13.02 -13.53 -21.25
C ARG A 281 -13.53 -12.12 -20.95
N LYS A 282 -14.13 -11.92 -19.78
CA LYS A 282 -14.71 -10.64 -19.40
C LYS A 282 -13.63 -9.82 -18.70
N PHE A 283 -13.25 -8.70 -19.30
CA PHE A 283 -12.39 -7.69 -18.67
C PHE A 283 -13.01 -7.19 -17.37
N MET A 284 -12.17 -6.98 -16.36
CA MET A 284 -12.56 -6.46 -15.05
C MET A 284 -11.95 -5.08 -14.85
N GLU A 285 -10.63 -5.00 -14.80
CA GLU A 285 -9.88 -3.76 -14.61
C GLU A 285 -8.42 -3.91 -15.04
N THR A 286 -7.72 -2.80 -15.17
CA THR A 286 -6.27 -2.73 -15.35
C THR A 286 -5.68 -1.92 -14.21
N VAL A 287 -4.61 -2.42 -13.59
CA VAL A 287 -3.86 -1.73 -12.54
C VAL A 287 -2.44 -1.46 -13.02
N GLU A 288 -1.95 -0.23 -12.83
CA GLU A 288 -0.56 0.15 -13.10
C GLU A 288 0.30 -0.08 -11.87
N ILE A 289 1.39 -0.84 -12.02
CA ILE A 289 2.38 -1.10 -10.99
C ILE A 289 3.68 -0.38 -11.38
N THR A 290 4.05 0.65 -10.62
CA THR A 290 5.27 1.44 -10.87
C THR A 290 6.40 1.15 -9.88
N SER A 291 6.05 0.86 -8.62
CA SER A 291 7.00 0.48 -7.59
C SER A 291 7.20 -1.03 -7.63
N VAL A 292 8.43 -1.51 -7.83
CA VAL A 292 8.73 -2.94 -7.89
C VAL A 292 9.98 -3.32 -7.08
N PRO A 293 10.16 -4.61 -6.71
CA PRO A 293 9.18 -5.71 -6.81
C PRO A 293 7.91 -5.44 -5.97
N ALA A 294 6.72 -5.80 -6.45
CA ALA A 294 5.45 -5.55 -5.76
C ALA A 294 4.51 -6.73 -5.76
N TYR A 295 3.66 -6.80 -4.74
CA TYR A 295 2.53 -7.72 -4.72
C TYR A 295 1.51 -7.32 -5.78
N LEU A 296 0.94 -8.30 -6.47
CA LEU A 296 -0.17 -8.06 -7.38
C LEU A 296 -1.44 -7.81 -6.55
N PRO A 297 -2.18 -6.72 -6.80
CA PRO A 297 -3.45 -6.45 -6.14
C PRO A 297 -4.45 -7.60 -6.32
N GLU A 298 -5.20 -7.90 -5.27
CA GLU A 298 -6.28 -8.89 -5.32
C GLU A 298 -7.49 -8.33 -6.10
N VAL A 299 -7.96 -9.07 -7.10
CA VAL A 299 -9.20 -8.75 -7.83
C VAL A 299 -10.18 -9.92 -7.71
N ASN A 300 -11.12 -9.81 -6.76
CA ASN A 300 -12.03 -10.88 -6.42
C ASN A 300 -12.84 -11.40 -7.63
N GLY A 301 -12.72 -12.69 -7.89
CA GLY A 301 -13.38 -13.42 -8.96
C GLY A 301 -12.71 -13.32 -10.32
N ALA A 302 -11.56 -12.66 -10.43
CA ALA A 302 -10.67 -12.79 -11.57
C ALA A 302 -10.03 -14.19 -11.57
N ASN A 303 -9.72 -14.70 -12.76
CA ASN A 303 -9.05 -15.99 -12.91
C ASN A 303 -8.04 -16.04 -14.07
N TYR A 304 -7.83 -14.90 -14.72
CA TYR A 304 -6.76 -14.70 -15.68
C TYR A 304 -6.22 -13.28 -15.58
N ILE A 305 -4.93 -13.13 -15.85
CA ILE A 305 -4.28 -11.83 -16.02
C ILE A 305 -3.54 -11.76 -17.36
N ASN A 306 -3.47 -10.55 -17.92
CA ASN A 306 -2.52 -10.18 -18.97
C ASN A 306 -1.62 -9.08 -18.42
N ILE A 307 -0.35 -9.08 -18.83
CA ILE A 307 0.64 -8.12 -18.33
C ILE A 307 1.15 -7.33 -19.53
N SER A 308 0.98 -6.01 -19.49
CA SER A 308 1.59 -5.10 -20.46
C SER A 308 2.82 -4.45 -19.84
N PHE A 309 3.99 -4.63 -20.46
CA PHE A 309 5.27 -4.15 -19.92
C PHE A 309 6.15 -3.54 -21.00
N HIS A 310 7.00 -2.60 -20.62
CA HIS A 310 7.90 -1.90 -21.53
C HIS A 310 9.07 -2.80 -21.96
N ASP A 311 9.59 -2.61 -23.17
CA ASP A 311 10.66 -3.41 -23.78
C ASP A 311 11.96 -3.42 -22.95
N ASP A 312 12.29 -2.30 -22.33
CA ASP A 312 13.39 -2.15 -21.37
C ASP A 312 13.34 -3.14 -20.19
N HIS A 313 12.15 -3.64 -19.84
CA HIS A 313 11.94 -4.54 -18.69
C HIS A 313 11.87 -6.01 -19.07
N ILE A 314 12.10 -6.35 -20.34
CA ILE A 314 11.94 -7.72 -20.83
C ILE A 314 12.84 -8.74 -20.10
N LEU A 315 14.02 -8.32 -19.65
CA LEU A 315 14.93 -9.19 -18.89
C LEU A 315 14.65 -9.17 -17.39
N ASP A 316 13.91 -8.19 -16.89
CA ASP A 316 13.72 -8.01 -15.46
C ASP A 316 12.35 -8.50 -14.98
N LEU A 317 11.39 -8.67 -15.91
CA LEU A 317 10.04 -9.09 -15.59
C LEU A 317 9.97 -10.58 -15.23
N ASN A 318 9.52 -10.85 -14.01
CA ASN A 318 9.07 -12.13 -13.53
C ASN A 318 7.72 -11.94 -12.81
N ILE A 319 6.89 -12.98 -12.87
CA ILE A 319 5.69 -13.14 -12.06
C ILE A 319 5.87 -14.41 -11.26
N ILE A 320 5.82 -14.27 -9.94
CA ILE A 320 6.10 -15.34 -9.00
C ILE A 320 4.86 -15.55 -8.15
N GLU A 321 4.24 -16.71 -8.26
CA GLU A 321 3.21 -17.18 -7.31
C GLU A 321 3.92 -17.67 -6.05
N LEU A 322 3.59 -17.10 -4.88
CA LEU A 322 4.26 -17.40 -3.61
C LEU A 322 3.74 -18.72 -2.99
N GLU A 323 4.60 -19.39 -2.21
CA GLU A 323 4.27 -20.62 -1.44
C GLU A 323 3.68 -20.37 -0.04
#